data_AF-A0A939J3F9-F1
#
_entry.id   AF-A0A939J3F9-F1
#
_cell.length_a   1.000
_cell.length_b   1.000
_cell.length_c   1.000
_cell.angle_alpha   90.00
_cell.angle_beta   90.00
_cell.angle_gamma   90.00
#
_symmetry.space_group_name_H-M   'P 1'
#
loop_
_entity.id
_entity.type
_entity.pdbx_description
1 polymer ?
#
loop_
_entity_poly.entity_id
_entity_poly.type
_entity_poly.pdbx_seq_one_letter_code
_entity_poly.pdbx_strand_id
1 'polypeptide(L)' 'MHRRLISLRNQHNSLNDLIRREQMHPYPDTQHLRTLKKLKLRLRDEIHRIEGTHAASRLAW' A
#
# COMPACT_ATOMS: atom_id res chain seq x y z
N MET A 1 -19.50 2.39 -3.24
CA MET A 1 -18.66 1.60 -2.31
C MET A 1 -17.23 1.36 -2.84
N HIS A 2 -16.56 2.30 -3.52
CA HIS A 2 -15.21 2.06 -4.11
C HIS A 2 -14.16 3.15 -3.83
N ARG A 3 -14.53 4.29 -3.22
CA ARG A 3 -13.61 5.41 -2.97
C ARG A 3 -12.45 5.02 -2.06
N ARG A 4 -12.69 4.16 -1.07
CA ARG A 4 -11.66 3.72 -0.10
C ARG A 4 -10.58 2.86 -0.77
N LEU A 5 -10.99 1.92 -1.62
CA LEU A 5 -10.07 1.05 -2.38
C LEU A 5 -9.26 1.83 -3.41
N ILE A 6 -9.90 2.78 -4.10
CA ILE A 6 -9.21 3.68 -5.05
C ILE A 6 -8.18 4.55 -4.31
N SER A 7 -8.54 5.12 -3.15
CA SER A 7 -7.62 5.89 -2.32
C SER A 7 -6.42 5.06 -1.85
N LEU A 8 -6.65 3.83 -1.39
CA LEU A 8 -5.61 2.90 -0.96
C LEU A 8 -4.67 2.52 -2.12
N ARG A 9 -5.22 2.27 -3.31
CA ARG A 9 -4.42 2.02 -4.52
C ARG A 9 -3.59 3.22 -4.93
N ASN A 10 -4.15 4.43 -4.88
CA ASN A 10 -3.42 5.65 -5.17
C ASN A 10 -2.28 5.88 -4.17
N GLN A 11 -2.54 5.70 -2.87
CA GLN A 11 -1.51 5.77 -1.82
C GLN A 11 -0.41 4.73 -2.04
N HIS A 12 -0.78 3.50 -2.43
CA HIS A 12 0.17 2.45 -2.74
C HIS A 12 1.03 2.80 -3.98
N ASN A 13 0.44 3.39 -5.02
CA ASN A 13 1.19 3.85 -6.19
C ASN A 13 2.15 4.99 -5.84
N SER A 14 1.69 6.00 -5.09
CA SER A 14 2.56 7.08 -4.61
C SER A 14 3.73 6.57 -3.77
N LEU A 15 3.50 5.57 -2.90
CA LEU A 15 4.57 4.93 -2.13
C LEU A 15 5.57 4.19 -3.02
N ASN A 16 5.14 3.54 -4.10
CA ASN A 16 6.07 2.92 -5.05
C ASN A 16 6.91 3.96 -5.79
N ASP A 17 6.32 5.08 -6.22
CA ASP A 17 7.08 6.16 -6.85
C ASP A 17 8.07 6.81 -5.88
N LEU A 18 7.70 7.02 -4.62
CA LEU A 18 8.62 7.51 -3.59
C LEU A 18 9.79 6.55 -3.36
N ILE A 19 9.52 5.24 -3.24
CA ILE A 19 10.57 4.22 -3.13
C ILE A 19 11.48 4.24 -4.35
N ARG A 20 10.92 4.34 -5.56
CA ARG A 20 11.70 4.35 -6.80
C ARG A 20 12.59 5.59 -6.91
N ARG A 21 12.08 6.77 -6.54
CA ARG A 21 12.87 8.02 -6.50
C ARG A 21 14.00 7.92 -5.48
N GLU A 22 13.71 7.42 -4.28
CA GLU A 22 14.70 7.24 -3.21
C GLU A 22 15.78 6.21 -3.61
N GLN A 23 15.42 5.16 -4.35
CA GLN A 23 16.38 4.18 -4.88
C GLN A 23 17.26 4.73 -6.01
N MET A 24 16.78 5.68 -6.78
CA MET A 24 17.59 6.35 -7.82
C MET A 24 18.49 7.44 -7.23
N HIS A 25 18.34 7.77 -5.95
CA HIS A 25 19.18 8.75 -5.29
C HIS A 25 20.59 8.16 -5.05
N PRO A 26 21.67 8.93 -5.31
CA PRO A 26 23.05 8.46 -5.17
C PRO A 26 23.42 8.15 -3.71
N TYR A 27 22.71 8.73 -2.74
CA TYR A 27 22.76 8.38 -1.32
C TYR A 27 21.34 8.08 -0.82
N PRO A 28 20.86 6.83 -0.95
CA PRO A 28 19.53 6.47 -0.49
C PRO A 28 19.50 6.44 1.03
N ASP A 29 18.54 7.16 1.64
CA ASP A 29 18.31 7.04 3.07
C ASP A 29 17.70 5.68 3.38
N THR A 30 18.52 4.78 3.93
CA THR A 30 18.11 3.42 4.27
C THR A 30 17.03 3.38 5.35
N GLN A 31 16.97 4.37 6.25
CA GLN A 31 15.93 4.51 7.26
C GLN A 31 14.62 4.98 6.63
N HIS A 32 14.70 5.91 5.67
CA HIS A 32 13.55 6.35 4.90
C HIS A 32 12.98 5.19 4.06
N LEU A 33 13.84 4.43 3.36
CA LEU A 33 13.44 3.25 2.59
C LEU A 33 12.80 2.15 3.45
N ARG A 34 13.33 1.89 4.65
CA ARG A 34 12.73 0.93 5.60
C ARG A 34 11.34 1.38 6.02
N THR A 35 11.17 2.67 6.29
CA THR A 35 9.88 3.25 6.67
C THR A 35 8.86 3.15 5.54
N LEU A 36 9.25 3.51 4.30
CA LEU A 36 8.39 3.39 3.12
C LEU A 36 7.99 1.93 2.83
N LYS A 37 8.92 0.98 2.95
CA LYS A 37 8.62 -0.46 2.80
C LYS A 37 7.65 -0.96 3.87
N LYS A 38 7.79 -0.52 5.12
CA LYS A 38 6.88 -0.88 6.22
C LYS A 38 5.48 -0.31 6.00
N LEU A 39 5.37 0.92 5.51
CA LEU A 39 4.09 1.54 5.14
C LEU A 39 3.43 0.80 3.96
N LYS A 40 4.21 0.39 2.96
CA LYS A 40 3.73 -0.43 1.84
C LYS A 40 3.15 -1.77 2.31
N LEU A 41 3.81 -2.45 3.25
CA LEU A 41 3.29 -3.68 3.85
C LEU A 41 1.95 -3.45 4.55
N ARG A 42 1.85 -2.42 5.40
CA ARG A 42 0.61 -2.09 6.09
C ARG A 42 -0.54 -1.77 5.15
N LEU A 43 -0.29 -1.01 4.07
CA LEU A 43 -1.31 -0.73 3.07
C LEU A 43 -1.76 -1.99 2.33
N ARG A 44 -0.84 -2.91 2.04
CA ARG A 44 -1.18 -4.20 1.44
C ARG A 44 -2.08 -5.01 2.35
N ASP A 45 -1.76 -5.06 3.64
CA ASP A 45 -2.56 -5.78 4.64
C ASP A 45 -3.94 -5.15 4.82
N GLU A 46 -4.03 -3.82 4.81
CA GLU A 46 -5.31 -3.09 4.89
C GLU A 46 -6.18 -3.35 3.65
N ILE A 47 -5.59 -3.35 2.44
CA ILE A 47 -6.28 -3.73 1.21
C ILE A 47 -6.77 -5.17 1.30
N HIS A 48 -5.90 -6.10 1.72
CA HIS A 48 -6.24 -7.51 1.82
C HIS A 48 -7.33 -7.77 2.86
N ARG A 49 -7.35 -7.03 3.96
CA ARG A 49 -8.41 -7.07 4.98
C ARG A 49 -9.74 -6.58 4.42
N ILE A 50 -9.74 -5.47 3.69
CA ILE A 50 -10.95 -4.91 3.07
C ILE A 50 -11.47 -5.86 1.98
N GLU A 51 -10.60 -6.40 1.13
CA GLU A 51 -10.94 -7.38 0.09
C GLU A 51 -11.43 -8.71 0.69
N GLY A 52 -10.75 -9.22 1.72
CA GLY A 52 -11.12 -10.46 2.42
C GLY A 52 -12.43 -10.34 3.18
N THR A 53 -12.68 -9.18 3.81
CA THR A 53 -13.99 -8.87 4.43
C THR A 53 -15.08 -8.80 3.36
N HIS A 54 -14.78 -8.23 2.19
CA HIS A 54 -15.72 -8.18 1.08
C HIS A 54 -16.04 -9.57 0.51
N ALA A 55 -15.05 -10.46 0.42
CA ALA A 55 -15.24 -11.85 0.01
C ALA A 55 -16.06 -12.66 1.04
N ALA A 56 -15.77 -12.50 2.34
CA ALA A 56 -16.53 -13.15 3.41
C ALA A 56 -18.00 -12.68 3.44
N SER A 57 -18.25 -11.39 3.19
CA SER A 57 -19.62 -10.86 3.09
C SER A 57 -20.39 -11.30 1.82
N ARG A 58 -19.68 -11.82 0.80
CA ARG A 58 -20.27 -12.25 -0.47
C ARG A 58 -20.65 -13.73 -0.50
N LEU A 59 -20.08 -14.53 0.41
CA LEU A 59 -20.34 -15.97 0.59
C LEU A 59 -21.40 -16.27 1.67
N ALA A 60 -21.97 -15.23 2.29
CA ALA A 60 -23.01 -15.34 3.29
C ALA A 60 -24.40 -15.05 2.69
N TRP A 61 -24.78 -15.80 1.65
CA TRP A 61 -26.13 -15.88 1.06
C TRP A 61 -26.27 -17.23 0.35
#